data_AF-A0A7S2U8R6-F1
#
_entry.id   AF-A0A7S2U8R6-F1
#
_cell.length_a   1.000
_cell.length_b   1.000
_cell.length_c   1.000
_cell.angle_alpha   90.00
_cell.angle_beta   90.00
_cell.angle_gamma   90.00
#
_symmetry.space_group_name_H-M   'P 1'
#
loop_
_entity.id
_entity.type
_entity.pdbx_description
1 polymer ?
#
loop_
_entity_poly.entity_id
_entity_poly.type
_entity_poly.pdbx_seq_one_letter_code
_entity_poly.pdbx_strand_id
1 'polypeptide(L)'
;NHLLGVVATSALELGIDIGGIDLTLHCGCPTSVNSLLQQAGRAGRGATRLDVPSLAIMICFNSPAEQHIWRNPTSLLSRGRAIPTSLPINAGLVQGHLLCAGQEFPLTGDQPVSVILQPRQTRIVSEQDDKEPNLMNDYSLLGSEETFIEAHTTLLRSGSLVQERISIPSSKDG
;
A
#
# COMPACT_ATOMS: atom_id res chain seq x y z
N ASN A 1 13.63 6.14 -36.24
CA ASN A 1 12.68 5.10 -35.80
C ASN A 1 11.59 5.74 -34.96
N HIS A 2 10.38 5.88 -35.51
CA HIS A 2 9.21 6.35 -34.76
C HIS A 2 8.43 5.12 -34.26
N LEU A 3 8.11 5.07 -32.97
CA LEU A 3 7.27 4.02 -32.41
C LEU A 3 5.82 4.28 -32.85
N LEU A 4 5.21 3.33 -33.57
CA LEU A 4 3.83 3.47 -34.07
C LEU A 4 2.79 2.80 -33.14
N GLY A 5 3.23 1.93 -32.24
CA GLY A 5 2.36 1.23 -31.31
C GLY A 5 3.17 0.37 -30.35
N VAL A 6 2.56 0.02 -29.23
CA VAL A 6 3.13 -0.83 -28.19
C VAL A 6 2.08 -1.85 -27.76
N VAL A 7 2.52 -3.10 -27.56
CA VAL A 7 1.70 -4.13 -26.93
C VAL A 7 2.23 -4.30 -25.51
N ALA A 8 1.34 -4.22 -24.53
CA ALA A 8 1.69 -4.34 -23.14
C ALA A 8 0.61 -5.06 -22.34
N THR A 9 0.99 -5.52 -21.15
CA THR A 9 0.08 -6.04 -20.13
C THR A 9 -0.41 -4.89 -19.25
N SER A 10 -1.07 -5.23 -18.13
CA SER A 10 -1.43 -4.28 -17.07
C SER A 10 -0.25 -3.48 -16.49
N ALA A 11 1.00 -3.84 -16.82
CA ALA A 11 2.18 -3.08 -16.42
C ALA A 11 2.16 -1.60 -16.89
N LEU A 12 1.44 -1.27 -17.98
CA LEU A 12 1.25 0.12 -18.42
C LEU A 12 0.03 0.82 -17.77
N GLU A 13 -0.70 0.15 -16.87
CA GLU A 13 -1.75 0.78 -16.07
C GLU A 13 -1.17 1.83 -15.12
N LEU A 14 0.03 1.59 -14.57
CA LEU A 14 0.67 2.48 -13.61
C LEU A 14 1.60 3.52 -14.28
N GLY A 15 1.30 4.81 -14.08
CA GLY A 15 2.27 5.92 -14.03
C GLY A 15 3.02 6.36 -15.29
N ILE A 16 3.20 5.55 -16.34
CA ILE A 16 4.05 5.94 -17.48
C ILE A 16 3.28 6.85 -18.44
N ASP A 17 3.67 8.12 -18.54
CA ASP A 17 3.08 9.07 -19.48
C ASP A 17 3.71 8.90 -20.87
N ILE A 18 3.15 8.00 -21.67
CA ILE A 18 3.49 7.83 -23.07
C ILE A 18 2.55 8.78 -23.84
N GLY A 19 2.85 10.08 -23.83
CA GLY A 19 2.03 11.09 -24.50
C GLY A 19 1.85 10.82 -25.99
N GLY A 20 0.76 11.32 -26.57
CA GLY A 20 0.50 11.22 -28.02
C GLY A 20 -0.10 9.88 -28.49
N ILE A 21 -0.77 9.14 -27.60
CA ILE A 21 -1.58 7.97 -27.99
C ILE A 21 -2.98 8.44 -28.36
N ASP A 22 -3.46 8.06 -29.55
CA ASP A 22 -4.82 8.38 -30.02
C ASP A 22 -5.79 7.19 -29.86
N LEU A 23 -5.26 5.96 -29.78
CA LEU A 23 -6.03 4.71 -29.73
C LEU A 23 -5.50 3.74 -28.67
N THR A 24 -6.40 3.18 -27.85
CA THR A 24 -6.13 2.01 -27.00
C THR A 24 -6.94 0.80 -27.45
N LEU A 25 -6.30 -0.37 -27.46
CA LEU A 25 -6.93 -1.66 -27.75
C LEU A 25 -6.85 -2.56 -26.51
N HIS A 26 -8.00 -2.93 -25.96
CA HIS A 26 -8.12 -3.82 -24.81
C HIS A 26 -8.50 -5.22 -25.30
N CYS A 27 -7.52 -6.13 -25.33
CA CYS A 27 -7.75 -7.53 -25.69
C CYS A 27 -8.24 -8.30 -24.45
N GLY A 28 -9.54 -8.57 -24.39
CA GLY A 28 -10.24 -9.05 -23.20
C GLY A 28 -10.83 -7.91 -22.36
N CYS A 29 -11.81 -8.23 -21.52
CA CYS A 29 -12.42 -7.22 -20.66
C CYS A 29 -11.54 -6.94 -19.42
N PRO A 30 -11.22 -5.66 -19.11
CA PRO A 30 -10.57 -5.31 -17.85
C PRO A 30 -11.36 -5.79 -16.64
N THR A 31 -10.64 -6.17 -15.58
CA THR A 31 -11.23 -6.76 -14.37
C THR A 31 -11.97 -5.75 -13.49
N SER A 32 -11.77 -4.44 -13.72
CA SER A 32 -12.43 -3.37 -13.00
C SER A 32 -12.65 -2.12 -13.87
N VAL A 33 -13.59 -1.26 -13.45
CA VAL A 33 -13.81 0.06 -14.06
C VAL A 33 -12.57 0.94 -13.95
N ASN A 34 -11.85 0.85 -12.82
CA ASN A 34 -10.63 1.64 -12.61
C ASN A 34 -9.55 1.25 -13.61
N SER A 35 -9.35 -0.05 -13.85
CA SER A 35 -8.42 -0.55 -14.87
C SER A 35 -8.83 -0.08 -16.27
N LEU A 36 -10.11 -0.19 -16.63
CA LEU A 36 -10.60 0.33 -17.92
C LEU A 36 -10.30 1.83 -18.07
N LEU A 37 -10.64 2.65 -17.08
CA LEU A 37 -10.44 4.10 -17.13
C LEU A 37 -8.95 4.49 -17.16
N GLN A 38 -8.09 3.78 -16.41
CA GLN A 38 -6.65 4.03 -16.41
C GLN A 38 -6.02 3.68 -17.75
N GLN A 39 -6.40 2.54 -18.33
CA GLN A 39 -5.89 2.10 -19.63
C GLN A 39 -6.43 2.97 -20.77
N ALA A 40 -7.75 3.23 -20.82
CA ALA A 40 -8.37 4.05 -21.85
C ALA A 40 -7.91 5.51 -21.79
N GLY A 41 -7.69 6.04 -20.59
CA GLY A 41 -7.14 7.38 -20.36
C GLY A 41 -5.67 7.56 -20.75
N ARG A 42 -5.02 6.53 -21.33
CA ARG A 42 -3.74 6.69 -22.04
C ARG A 42 -3.93 7.35 -23.40
N ALA A 43 -5.07 7.10 -24.05
CA ALA A 43 -5.42 7.81 -25.26
C ALA A 43 -5.88 9.25 -24.95
N GLY A 44 -5.62 10.19 -25.86
CA GLY A 44 -6.03 11.59 -25.70
C GLY A 44 -5.16 12.42 -24.76
N ARG A 45 -3.97 11.91 -24.38
CA ARG A 45 -2.97 12.65 -23.61
C ARG A 45 -2.05 13.43 -24.53
N GLY A 46 -2.40 14.70 -24.78
CA GLY A 46 -1.56 15.60 -25.57
C GLY A 46 -2.25 16.94 -25.83
N ALA A 47 -1.86 17.98 -25.11
CA ALA A 47 -2.38 19.34 -25.30
C ALA A 47 -2.06 19.94 -26.69
N THR A 48 -1.21 19.28 -27.47
CA THR A 48 -0.71 19.77 -28.76
C THR A 48 -1.68 19.53 -29.92
N ARG A 49 -2.66 18.63 -29.78
CA ARG A 49 -3.63 18.28 -30.83
C ARG A 49 -5.04 18.10 -30.24
N LEU A 50 -5.69 19.22 -29.89
CA LEU A 50 -7.06 19.22 -29.36
C LEU A 50 -8.12 18.75 -30.38
N ASP A 51 -7.78 18.71 -31.67
CA ASP A 51 -8.66 18.37 -32.79
C ASP A 51 -8.71 16.86 -33.09
N VAL A 52 -7.85 16.06 -32.46
CA VAL A 52 -7.80 14.61 -32.67
C VAL A 52 -8.63 13.91 -31.59
N PRO A 53 -9.73 13.22 -31.95
CA PRO A 53 -10.48 12.44 -30.98
C PRO A 53 -9.67 11.23 -30.52
N SER A 54 -9.80 10.88 -29.23
CA SER A 54 -9.26 9.64 -28.69
C SER A 54 -10.28 8.51 -28.77
N LEU A 55 -9.80 7.28 -28.98
CA LEU A 55 -10.63 6.09 -29.08
C LEU A 55 -10.10 4.97 -28.19
N ALA A 56 -11.01 4.29 -27.48
CA ALA A 56 -10.72 3.08 -26.75
C ALA A 56 -11.63 1.95 -27.27
N ILE A 57 -11.02 0.86 -27.74
CA ILE A 57 -11.74 -0.30 -28.28
C ILE A 57 -11.49 -1.50 -27.37
N MET A 58 -12.57 -2.11 -26.89
CA MET A 58 -12.53 -3.35 -26.11
C MET A 58 -12.94 -4.53 -26.99
N ILE A 59 -12.09 -5.54 -27.06
CA ILE A 59 -12.31 -6.78 -27.81
C ILE A 59 -12.60 -7.89 -26.79
N CYS A 60 -13.87 -8.21 -26.61
CA CYS A 60 -14.30 -9.30 -25.72
C CYS A 60 -14.01 -10.68 -26.34
N PHE A 61 -13.64 -11.65 -25.51
CA PHE A 61 -13.56 -13.05 -25.91
C PHE A 61 -14.82 -13.84 -25.47
N ASN A 62 -14.71 -15.17 -25.38
CA ASN A 62 -15.85 -16.07 -25.22
C ASN A 62 -16.17 -16.45 -23.77
N SER A 63 -15.59 -15.77 -22.77
CA SER A 63 -15.90 -16.10 -21.37
C SER A 63 -17.32 -15.67 -20.98
N PRO A 64 -18.02 -16.37 -20.07
CA PRO A 64 -19.37 -15.98 -19.63
C PRO A 64 -19.44 -14.54 -19.10
N ALA A 65 -18.40 -14.09 -18.38
CA ALA A 65 -18.30 -12.73 -17.87
C ALA A 65 -18.21 -11.69 -19.00
N GLU A 66 -17.37 -11.92 -20.00
CA GLU A 66 -17.22 -11.01 -21.15
C GLU A 66 -18.46 -11.00 -22.03
N GLN A 67 -19.11 -12.16 -22.24
CA GLN A 67 -20.36 -12.20 -22.97
C GLN A 67 -21.49 -11.43 -22.25
N HIS A 68 -21.53 -11.45 -20.92
CA HIS A 68 -22.48 -10.65 -20.15
C HIS A 68 -22.25 -9.15 -20.37
N ILE A 69 -20.98 -8.72 -20.34
CA ILE A 69 -20.57 -7.33 -20.59
C ILE A 69 -20.88 -6.94 -22.03
N TRP A 70 -20.64 -7.81 -23.01
CA TRP A 70 -21.01 -7.58 -24.42
C TRP A 70 -22.51 -7.36 -24.60
N ARG A 71 -23.35 -8.19 -23.95
CA ARG A 71 -24.81 -8.05 -24.01
C ARG A 71 -25.32 -6.81 -23.25
N ASN A 72 -24.56 -6.33 -22.27
CA ASN A 72 -24.91 -5.21 -21.41
C ASN A 72 -23.69 -4.29 -21.22
N PRO A 73 -23.28 -3.51 -22.22
CA PRO A 73 -22.01 -2.76 -22.18
C PRO A 73 -21.95 -1.73 -21.05
N THR A 74 -23.10 -1.16 -20.68
CA THR A 74 -23.22 -0.23 -19.54
C THR A 74 -22.97 -0.91 -18.19
N SER A 75 -23.04 -2.24 -18.10
CA SER A 75 -22.85 -3.01 -16.86
C SER A 75 -21.45 -2.90 -16.28
N LEU A 76 -20.44 -2.60 -17.11
CA LEU A 76 -19.09 -2.36 -16.63
C LEU A 76 -19.03 -0.96 -16.00
N LEU A 77 -19.46 0.07 -16.72
CA LEU A 77 -19.43 1.46 -16.27
C LEU A 77 -20.33 1.72 -15.05
N SER A 78 -21.44 0.99 -14.90
CA SER A 78 -22.38 1.14 -13.80
C SER A 78 -21.93 0.52 -12.48
N ARG A 79 -20.88 -0.32 -12.47
CA ARG A 79 -20.36 -0.99 -11.25
C ARG A 79 -19.73 -0.01 -10.24
N GLY A 80 -19.52 1.24 -10.63
CA GLY A 80 -18.83 2.22 -9.79
C GLY A 80 -17.32 1.94 -9.69
N ARG A 81 -16.58 2.86 -9.06
CA ARG A 81 -15.15 2.66 -8.81
C ARG A 81 -15.00 1.61 -7.73
N ALA A 82 -14.19 0.57 -8.00
CA ALA A 82 -13.77 -0.37 -6.97
C ALA A 82 -12.84 0.37 -6.02
N ILE A 83 -13.40 0.94 -4.96
CA ILE A 83 -12.63 1.52 -3.86
C ILE A 83 -12.31 0.34 -2.94
N PRO A 84 -11.03 0.05 -2.67
CA PRO A 84 -10.69 -0.87 -1.59
C PRO A 84 -11.29 -0.28 -0.30
N THR A 85 -12.27 -0.97 0.29
CA THR A 85 -13.02 -0.48 1.46
C THR A 85 -12.12 -0.27 2.67
N SER A 86 -11.04 -1.05 2.77
CA SER A 86 -9.89 -0.83 3.64
C SER A 86 -8.79 -1.82 3.23
N LEU A 87 -7.53 -1.51 3.53
CA LEU A 87 -6.49 -2.52 3.58
C LEU A 87 -6.43 -3.01 5.03
N PRO A 88 -6.99 -4.19 5.38
CA PRO A 88 -6.94 -4.66 6.75
C PRO A 88 -5.48 -4.97 7.12
N ILE A 89 -4.95 -4.23 8.09
CA ILE A 89 -3.68 -4.56 8.74
C ILE A 89 -3.95 -5.86 9.51
N ASN A 90 -3.30 -6.94 9.08
CA ASN A 90 -3.44 -8.27 9.68
C ASN A 90 -2.10 -8.71 10.29
N ALA A 91 -2.15 -9.70 11.17
CA ALA A 91 -0.97 -10.15 11.91
C ALA A 91 0.16 -10.61 10.97
N GLY A 92 -0.15 -11.25 9.84
CA GLY A 92 0.86 -11.67 8.86
C GLY A 92 1.64 -10.50 8.23
N LEU A 93 0.93 -9.41 7.89
CA LEU A 93 1.57 -8.18 7.40
C LEU A 93 2.47 -7.57 8.48
N VAL A 94 1.95 -7.48 9.71
CA VAL A 94 2.69 -6.92 10.86
C VAL A 94 3.93 -7.76 11.18
N GLN A 95 3.86 -9.08 11.10
CA GLN A 95 5.01 -9.97 11.30
C GLN A 95 6.17 -9.61 10.37
N GLY A 96 5.90 -9.37 9.08
CA GLY A 96 6.92 -8.96 8.11
C GLY A 96 7.58 -7.63 8.49
N HIS A 97 6.77 -6.66 8.92
CA HIS A 97 7.29 -5.37 9.39
C HIS A 97 8.08 -5.48 10.70
N LEU A 98 7.65 -6.32 11.65
CA LEU A 98 8.38 -6.55 12.91
C LEU A 98 9.76 -7.16 12.68
N LEU A 99 9.88 -8.08 11.72
CA LEU A 99 11.17 -8.65 11.36
C LEU A 99 12.11 -7.61 10.76
N CYS A 100 11.61 -6.75 9.87
CA CYS A 100 12.41 -5.68 9.28
C CYS A 100 12.81 -4.64 10.34
N ALA A 101 11.83 -4.15 11.11
CA ALA A 101 12.05 -3.17 12.17
C ALA A 101 13.02 -3.69 13.23
N GLY A 102 12.87 -4.94 13.67
CA GLY A 102 13.75 -5.59 14.63
C GLY A 102 15.19 -5.79 14.14
N GLN A 103 15.43 -5.82 12.83
CA GLN A 103 16.78 -5.83 12.24
C GLN A 103 17.40 -4.43 12.17
N GLU A 104 16.59 -3.39 12.00
CA GLU A 104 17.06 -2.01 11.98
C GLU A 104 17.36 -1.51 13.39
N PHE A 105 16.42 -1.70 14.33
CA PHE A 105 16.53 -1.30 15.73
C PHE A 105 15.79 -2.28 16.65
N PRO A 106 16.21 -2.43 17.93
CA PRO A 106 15.44 -3.22 18.90
C PRO A 106 14.01 -2.72 19.05
N LEU A 107 13.03 -3.62 19.02
CA LEU A 107 11.63 -3.29 19.27
C LEU A 107 11.42 -2.94 20.76
N THR A 108 10.68 -1.88 21.04
CA THR A 108 10.44 -1.34 22.39
C THR A 108 9.02 -1.58 22.92
N GLY A 109 8.13 -2.15 22.10
CA GLY A 109 6.79 -2.55 22.52
C GLY A 109 5.91 -1.36 22.88
N ASP A 110 5.51 -1.29 24.15
CA ASP A 110 4.67 -0.21 24.70
C ASP A 110 5.45 1.10 24.90
N GLN A 111 6.79 1.01 24.95
CA GLN A 111 7.66 2.15 25.15
C GLN A 111 7.94 2.87 23.82
N PRO A 112 8.11 4.20 23.85
CA PRO A 112 8.52 4.96 22.66
C PRO A 112 9.96 4.60 22.25
N VAL A 113 10.25 4.74 20.96
CA VAL A 113 11.58 4.48 20.38
C VAL A 113 12.69 5.32 21.04
N SER A 114 12.36 6.46 21.68
CA SER A 114 13.32 7.28 22.42
C SER A 114 14.05 6.54 23.53
N VAL A 115 13.48 5.45 24.08
CA VAL A 115 14.14 4.60 25.07
C VAL A 115 15.46 4.02 24.55
N ILE A 116 15.56 3.73 23.25
CA ILE A 116 16.79 3.24 22.62
C ILE A 116 17.85 4.34 22.60
N LEU A 117 17.44 5.57 22.28
CA LEU A 117 18.36 6.70 22.07
C LEU A 117 18.82 7.32 23.39
N GLN A 118 17.98 7.31 24.42
CA GLN A 118 18.26 7.95 25.71
C GLN A 118 17.90 7.05 26.91
N PRO A 119 18.67 5.97 27.16
CA PRO A 119 18.36 5.02 28.24
C PRO A 119 18.33 5.66 29.64
N ARG A 120 18.99 6.81 29.84
CA ARG A 120 19.11 7.48 31.15
C ARG A 120 18.00 8.49 31.45
N GLN A 121 17.15 8.86 30.49
CA GLN A 121 16.14 9.91 30.64
C GLN A 121 14.70 9.40 30.61
N THR A 122 14.48 8.08 30.80
CA THR A 122 13.13 7.49 30.89
C THR A 122 12.39 7.93 32.16
N ARG A 123 11.95 9.19 32.19
CA ARG A 123 10.71 9.54 32.85
C ARG A 123 9.61 8.99 31.96
N ILE A 124 8.76 8.14 32.55
CA ILE A 124 7.44 7.85 32.00
C ILE A 124 6.84 9.22 31.67
N VAL A 125 6.61 9.51 30.40
CA VAL A 125 6.03 10.77 29.95
C VAL A 125 4.58 10.78 30.43
N SER A 126 4.38 11.23 31.67
CA SER A 126 3.07 11.62 32.17
C SER A 126 2.64 12.86 31.39
N GLU A 127 1.53 12.76 30.67
CA GLU A 127 0.60 13.71 30.01
C GLU A 127 0.81 15.27 30.04
N GLN A 128 1.94 15.82 30.48
CA GLN A 128 2.17 17.27 30.61
C GLN A 128 3.64 17.64 30.43
N ASP A 129 4.21 17.40 29.25
CA ASP A 129 5.38 18.14 28.79
C ASP A 129 5.27 18.39 27.27
N ASP A 130 4.70 19.54 26.90
CA ASP A 130 4.42 20.03 25.52
C ASP A 130 5.68 20.27 24.65
N LYS A 131 6.85 19.74 25.02
CA LYS A 131 8.14 20.10 24.40
C LYS A 131 8.90 18.96 23.74
N GLU A 132 8.56 17.69 23.97
CA GLU A 132 9.13 16.58 23.22
C GLU A 132 8.15 16.06 22.16
N PRO A 133 8.61 15.68 20.96
CA PRO A 133 7.74 15.02 20.00
C PRO A 133 7.21 13.74 20.65
N ASN A 134 5.89 13.62 20.74
CA ASN A 134 5.20 12.43 21.24
C ASN A 134 5.47 11.26 20.28
N LEU A 135 6.64 10.65 20.42
CA LEU A 135 7.09 9.54 19.59
C LEU A 135 6.18 8.35 19.87
N MET A 136 5.56 7.84 18.81
CA MET A 136 4.68 6.69 18.88
C MET A 136 5.46 5.45 19.37
N ASN A 137 4.78 4.63 20.16
CA ASN A 137 5.24 3.29 20.50
C ASN A 137 4.97 2.30 19.35
N ASP A 138 5.56 1.11 19.43
CA ASP A 138 5.49 0.12 18.35
C ASP A 138 4.04 -0.31 18.07
N TYR A 139 3.21 -0.38 19.11
CA TYR A 139 1.79 -0.71 18.97
C TYR A 139 1.06 0.29 18.09
N SER A 140 1.29 1.59 18.32
CA SER A 140 0.65 2.67 17.56
C SER A 140 1.19 2.78 16.13
N LEU A 141 2.46 2.38 15.91
CA LEU A 141 3.14 2.50 14.63
C LEU A 141 2.76 1.34 13.67
N LEU A 142 2.62 0.11 14.19
CA LEU A 142 2.61 -1.11 13.38
C LEU A 142 1.24 -1.81 13.32
N GLY A 143 0.17 -1.24 13.88
CA GLY A 143 -1.20 -1.75 13.70
C GLY A 143 -2.12 -1.48 14.89
N SER A 144 -3.11 -2.34 15.09
CA SER A 144 -3.80 -2.39 16.39
C SER A 144 -2.95 -3.18 17.39
N GLU A 145 -3.10 -2.87 18.68
CA GLU A 145 -2.41 -3.59 19.76
C GLU A 145 -2.64 -5.11 19.68
N GLU A 146 -3.88 -5.52 19.42
CA GLU A 146 -4.23 -6.94 19.25
C GLU A 146 -3.45 -7.60 18.10
N THR A 147 -3.40 -6.94 16.94
CA THR A 147 -2.71 -7.46 15.75
C THR A 147 -1.20 -7.54 15.99
N PHE A 148 -0.65 -6.54 16.68
CA PHE A 148 0.75 -6.53 17.08
C PHE A 148 1.07 -7.68 18.03
N ILE A 149 0.29 -7.86 19.10
CA ILE A 149 0.51 -8.90 20.10
C ILE A 149 0.43 -10.28 19.44
N GLU A 150 -0.54 -10.51 18.55
CA GLU A 150 -0.66 -11.76 17.79
C GLU A 150 0.58 -12.01 16.92
N ALA A 151 1.01 -11.00 16.16
CA ALA A 151 2.19 -11.06 15.31
C ALA A 151 3.48 -11.33 16.11
N HIS A 152 3.70 -10.54 17.15
CA HIS A 152 4.84 -10.65 18.04
C HIS A 152 4.91 -12.02 18.73
N THR A 153 3.78 -12.51 19.27
CA THR A 153 3.69 -13.82 19.91
C THR A 153 3.99 -14.95 18.92
N THR A 154 3.51 -14.84 17.68
CA THR A 154 3.78 -15.83 16.62
C THR A 154 5.27 -15.88 16.29
N LEU A 155 5.92 -14.72 16.13
CA LEU A 155 7.34 -14.66 15.82
C LEU A 155 8.22 -15.18 16.96
N LEU A 156 7.90 -14.84 18.22
CA LEU A 156 8.59 -15.41 19.38
C LEU A 156 8.46 -16.93 19.43
N ARG A 157 7.26 -17.48 19.20
CA ARG A 157 7.04 -18.94 19.17
C ARG A 157 7.80 -19.64 18.05
N SER A 158 7.95 -18.98 16.91
CA SER A 158 8.74 -19.50 15.79
C SER A 158 10.26 -19.40 15.99
N GLY A 159 10.71 -18.62 16.99
CA GLY A 159 12.12 -18.29 17.20
C GLY A 159 12.67 -17.21 16.26
N SER A 160 11.81 -16.57 15.46
CA SER A 160 12.22 -15.51 14.51
C SER A 160 12.45 -14.15 15.20
N LEU A 161 11.89 -13.96 16.39
CA LEU A 161 12.24 -12.87 17.30
C LEU A 161 12.79 -13.48 18.59
N VAL A 162 13.71 -12.75 19.21
CA VAL A 162 14.23 -13.05 20.55
C VAL A 162 13.97 -11.85 21.44
N GLN A 163 13.51 -12.10 22.66
CA GLN A 163 13.28 -11.05 23.64
C GLN A 163 14.37 -11.08 24.70
N GLU A 164 15.07 -9.96 24.87
CA GLU A 164 16.06 -9.77 25.93
C GLU A 164 15.56 -8.73 26.93
N ARG A 165 15.77 -8.98 28.23
CA ARG A 165 15.49 -7.99 29.28
C ARG A 165 16.74 -7.18 29.56
N ILE A 166 16.70 -5.90 29.23
CA ILE A 166 17.79 -4.96 29.53
C ILE A 166 17.39 -4.15 30.77
N SER A 167 18.23 -4.15 31.80
CA SER A 167 18.04 -3.30 32.97
C SER A 167 18.39 -1.86 32.62
N ILE A 168 17.40 -0.97 32.72
CA ILE A 168 17.64 0.47 32.57
C ILE A 168 18.20 0.99 33.91
N PRO A 169 19.40 1.57 33.96
CA PRO A 169 19.95 2.10 35.20
C PRO A 169 19.13 3.32 35.64
N SER A 170 18.45 3.19 36.78
CA SER A 170 17.75 4.27 37.47
C SER A 170 18.74 5.37 37.87
N SER A 171 18.44 6.63 37.55
CA SER A 171 19.26 7.81 37.84
C SER A 171 19.33 8.22 39.33
N LYS A 172 19.16 7.28 40.27
CA LYS A 172 19.14 7.58 41.72
C LYS A 172 20.46 7.38 42.46
N ASP A 173 21.53 6.96 41.81
CA ASP A 173 22.85 6.88 42.43
C ASP A 173 23.82 7.89 41.78
N GLY A 174 23.98 9.04 42.43
CA GLY A 174 24.89 10.13 42.02
C GLY A 174 24.59 11.44 42.73
#